data_AF-A0A344WJ50-F1
#
_entry.id   AF-A0A344WJ50-F1
#
_cell.length_a   1.000
_cell.length_b   1.000
_cell.length_c   1.000
_cell.angle_alpha   90.00
_cell.angle_beta   90.00
_cell.angle_gamma   90.00
#
_symmetry.space_group_name_H-M   'P 1'
#
loop_
_entity.id
_entity.type
_entity.pdbx_description
1 polymer ?
#
loop_
_entity_poly.entity_id
_entity_poly.type
_entity_poly.pdbx_seq_one_letter_code
_entity_poly.pdbx_strand_id
1 'polypeptide(L)'
;MIRRSAYIALVFGLFLTIFEVVRNWGHWLPWPFWLVSFITAGALIWGAIRTLYQGSSRMLSAAWGVTVGIFWMSYFTHVQVLVEGVGVHKGEGPMTLVMGLMLIVAIAGLLLSLTRRTI
;
A
#
# COMPACT_ATOMS: atom_id res chain seq x y z
N MET A 1 17.12 -0.72 -10.57
CA MET A 1 16.41 -0.74 -9.27
C MET A 1 15.03 -1.40 -9.32
N ILE A 2 14.42 -1.51 -10.51
CA ILE A 2 13.11 -2.12 -10.71
C ILE A 2 12.91 -3.51 -10.07
N ARG A 3 13.91 -4.40 -10.09
CA ARG A 3 13.81 -5.73 -9.44
C ARG A 3 13.68 -5.63 -7.91
N ARG A 4 14.38 -4.67 -7.28
CA ARG A 4 14.25 -4.40 -5.84
C ARG A 4 12.84 -3.92 -5.52
N SER A 5 12.32 -2.98 -6.33
CA SER A 5 10.93 -2.53 -6.22
C SER A 5 9.94 -3.69 -6.37
N ALA A 6 10.17 -4.64 -7.28
CA ALA A 6 9.32 -5.83 -7.43
C ALA A 6 9.35 -6.73 -6.20
N TYR A 7 10.52 -6.99 -5.59
CA TYR A 7 10.58 -7.76 -4.34
C TYR A 7 9.87 -7.05 -3.19
N ILE A 8 10.07 -5.73 -3.06
CA ILE A 8 9.35 -4.93 -2.06
C ILE A 8 7.84 -5.02 -2.29
N ALA A 9 7.38 -4.95 -3.54
CA ALA A 9 5.96 -5.05 -3.88
C ALA A 9 5.37 -6.43 -3.56
N LEU A 10 6.12 -7.52 -3.74
CA LEU A 10 5.67 -8.86 -3.33
C LEU A 10 5.49 -8.95 -1.82
N VAL A 11 6.51 -8.54 -1.06
CA VAL A 11 6.46 -8.57 0.41
C VAL A 11 5.36 -7.66 0.93
N PHE A 12 5.27 -6.44 0.39
CA PHE A 12 4.27 -5.45 0.80
C PHE A 12 2.85 -5.89 0.43
N GLY A 13 2.61 -6.38 -0.79
CA GLY A 13 1.31 -6.89 -1.19
C GLY A 13 0.84 -8.09 -0.34
N LEU A 14 1.74 -9.01 -0.02
CA LEU A 14 1.44 -10.12 0.89
C LEU A 14 1.12 -9.61 2.30
N PHE A 15 1.93 -8.69 2.81
CA PHE A 15 1.68 -8.04 4.09
C PHE A 15 0.33 -7.34 4.13
N LEU A 16 -0.05 -6.57 3.10
CA LEU A 16 -1.36 -5.91 3.01
C LEU A 16 -2.52 -6.90 3.07
N THR A 17 -2.38 -8.04 2.39
CA THR A 17 -3.39 -9.09 2.37
C THR A 17 -3.59 -9.65 3.78
N ILE A 18 -2.49 -9.99 4.47
CA ILE A 18 -2.54 -10.53 5.82
C ILE A 18 -3.06 -9.47 6.81
N PHE A 19 -2.55 -8.25 6.72
CA PHE A 19 -2.93 -7.14 7.59
C PHE A 19 -4.43 -6.84 7.50
N GLU A 20 -4.99 -6.80 6.29
CA GLU A 20 -6.41 -6.56 6.09
C GLU A 20 -7.28 -7.68 6.67
N VAL A 21 -6.87 -8.93 6.48
CA VAL A 21 -7.56 -10.11 7.03
C VAL A 21 -7.55 -10.07 8.56
N VAL A 22 -6.39 -9.81 9.17
CA VAL A 22 -6.24 -9.73 10.64
C VAL A 22 -7.05 -8.56 11.20
N ARG A 23 -7.01 -7.39 10.55
CA ARG A 23 -7.69 -6.17 10.99
C ARG A 23 -9.21 -6.31 11.00
N ASN A 24 -9.77 -6.99 10.02
CA ASN A 24 -11.22 -7.15 9.87
C ASN A 24 -11.73 -8.52 10.37
N TRP A 25 -10.88 -9.34 10.99
CA TRP A 25 -11.27 -10.67 11.42
C TRP A 25 -12.40 -10.61 12.44
N GLY A 26 -13.55 -11.18 12.08
CA GLY A 26 -14.76 -11.18 12.91
C GLY A 26 -15.64 -9.92 12.78
N HIS A 27 -15.11 -8.81 12.25
CA HIS A 27 -15.84 -7.55 12.06
C HIS A 27 -15.50 -6.91 10.72
N TRP A 28 -16.06 -7.47 9.65
CA TRP A 28 -15.87 -6.96 8.31
C TRP A 28 -16.63 -5.64 8.10
N LEU A 29 -15.91 -4.62 7.67
CA LEU A 29 -16.52 -3.40 7.16
C LEU A 29 -17.37 -3.72 5.92
N PRO A 30 -18.36 -2.87 5.58
CA PRO A 30 -19.02 -2.96 4.29
C PRO A 30 -18.00 -2.92 3.15
N TRP A 31 -18.28 -3.68 2.09
CA TRP A 31 -17.74 -3.35 0.77
C TRP A 31 -18.04 -1.84 0.52
N PRO A 32 -17.13 -1.05 -0.09
CA PRO A 32 -15.87 -1.40 -0.75
C PRO A 32 -14.61 -1.26 0.14
N PHE A 33 -14.76 -0.94 1.42
CA PHE A 33 -13.66 -0.46 2.26
C PHE A 33 -12.54 -1.48 2.49
N TRP A 34 -12.85 -2.78 2.48
CA TRP A 34 -11.84 -3.84 2.58
C TRP A 34 -11.38 -4.37 1.22
N LEU A 35 -12.23 -4.26 0.20
CA LEU A 35 -11.95 -4.79 -1.15
C LEU A 35 -10.78 -4.05 -1.82
N VAL A 36 -10.69 -2.73 -1.58
CA VAL A 36 -9.63 -1.89 -2.14
C VAL A 36 -8.23 -2.37 -1.71
N SER A 37 -8.07 -2.86 -0.48
CA SER A 37 -6.81 -3.40 0.03
C SER A 37 -6.38 -4.65 -0.75
N PHE A 38 -7.32 -5.57 -1.03
CA PHE A 38 -7.03 -6.78 -1.82
C PHE A 38 -6.75 -6.47 -3.29
N ILE A 39 -7.48 -5.52 -3.90
CA ILE A 39 -7.20 -5.07 -5.27
C ILE A 39 -5.79 -4.47 -5.35
N THR A 40 -5.42 -3.64 -4.39
CA THR A 40 -4.09 -3.00 -4.31
C THR A 40 -2.99 -4.05 -4.11
N ALA A 41 -3.19 -4.98 -3.18
CA ALA A 41 -2.28 -6.09 -2.95
C ALA A 41 -2.10 -6.96 -4.21
N GLY A 42 -3.20 -7.32 -4.86
CA GLY A 42 -3.19 -8.09 -6.11
C GLY A 42 -2.48 -7.35 -7.24
N ALA A 43 -2.71 -6.05 -7.40
CA ALA A 43 -2.03 -5.22 -8.40
C ALA A 43 -0.52 -5.16 -8.17
N LEU A 44 -0.08 -5.02 -6.92
CA LEU A 44 1.35 -5.03 -6.55
C LEU A 44 2.00 -6.38 -6.82
N ILE A 45 1.36 -7.47 -6.38
CA ILE A 45 1.88 -8.83 -6.58
C ILE A 45 1.96 -9.15 -8.08
N TRP A 46 0.88 -8.89 -8.83
CA TRP A 46 0.84 -9.14 -10.27
C TRP A 46 1.83 -8.27 -11.03
N GLY A 47 1.91 -6.98 -10.70
CA GLY A 47 2.90 -6.05 -11.24
C GLY A 47 4.33 -6.54 -10.99
N ALA A 48 4.62 -7.00 -9.77
CA ALA A 48 5.94 -7.50 -9.40
C ALA A 48 6.31 -8.78 -10.15
N ILE A 49 5.41 -9.77 -10.20
CA ILE A 49 5.61 -11.01 -10.96
C ILE A 49 5.91 -10.67 -12.42
N ARG A 50 5.08 -9.85 -13.07
CA ARG A 50 5.30 -9.43 -14.46
C ARG A 50 6.63 -8.72 -14.67
N THR A 51 7.03 -7.86 -13.74
CA THR A 51 8.34 -7.19 -13.78
C THR A 51 9.50 -8.17 -13.64
N LEU A 52 9.40 -9.19 -12.78
CA LEU A 52 10.46 -10.18 -12.59
C LEU A 52 10.62 -11.10 -13.80
N TYR A 53 9.51 -11.54 -14.41
CA TYR A 53 9.53 -12.44 -15.57
C TYR A 53 9.78 -11.72 -16.91
N GLN A 54 9.15 -10.58 -17.15
CA GLN A 54 9.13 -9.91 -18.46
C GLN A 54 9.97 -8.63 -18.49
N GLY A 55 10.48 -8.17 -17.35
CA GLY A 55 11.28 -6.94 -17.25
C GLY A 55 10.50 -5.63 -17.42
N SER A 56 9.17 -5.69 -17.61
CA SER A 56 8.33 -4.50 -17.77
C SER A 56 8.10 -3.79 -16.44
N SER A 57 8.37 -2.49 -16.37
CA SER A 57 8.21 -1.67 -15.16
C SER A 57 6.87 -0.95 -15.08
N ARG A 58 6.18 -0.74 -16.21
CA ARG A 58 5.05 0.21 -16.29
C ARG A 58 3.90 -0.16 -15.37
N MET A 59 3.54 -1.44 -15.36
CA MET A 59 2.42 -1.92 -14.55
C MET A 59 2.73 -1.90 -13.06
N LEU A 60 3.97 -2.23 -12.68
CA LEU A 60 4.43 -2.13 -11.29
C LEU A 60 4.45 -0.67 -10.82
N SER A 61 4.90 0.27 -11.67
CA SER A 61 4.84 1.70 -11.34
C SER A 61 3.41 2.21 -11.21
N ALA A 62 2.48 1.74 -12.04
CA ALA A 62 1.07 2.08 -11.92
C ALA A 62 0.48 1.53 -10.60
N ALA A 63 0.80 0.28 -10.24
CA ALA A 63 0.36 -0.33 -8.98
C ALA A 63 0.91 0.44 -7.77
N TRP A 64 2.19 0.81 -7.79
CA TRP A 64 2.76 1.67 -6.75
C TRP A 64 2.11 3.05 -6.68
N GLY A 65 1.81 3.68 -7.82
CA GLY A 65 1.12 4.97 -7.86
C GLY A 65 -0.27 4.92 -7.23
N VAL A 66 -1.06 3.88 -7.55
CA VAL A 66 -2.36 3.64 -6.90
C VAL A 66 -2.20 3.43 -5.40
N THR A 67 -1.21 2.63 -5.00
CA THR A 67 -0.90 2.35 -3.59
C THR A 67 -0.56 3.62 -2.81
N VAL A 68 0.25 4.52 -3.40
CA VAL A 68 0.57 5.83 -2.81
C VAL A 68 -0.70 6.66 -2.61
N GLY A 69 -1.58 6.73 -3.63
CA GLY A 69 -2.83 7.49 -3.52
C GLY A 69 -3.74 6.99 -2.40
N ILE A 70 -3.85 5.67 -2.25
CA ILE A 70 -4.66 5.05 -1.20
C ILE A 70 -4.08 5.36 0.18
N PHE A 71 -2.79 5.12 0.40
CA PHE A 71 -2.18 5.38 1.71
C PHE A 71 -2.06 6.87 2.04
N TRP A 72 -1.95 7.74 1.04
CA TRP A 72 -2.05 9.18 1.23
C TRP A 72 -3.43 9.54 1.80
N MET A 73 -4.50 9.12 1.13
CA MET A 73 -5.86 9.35 1.62
C MET A 73 -6.04 8.78 3.04
N SER A 74 -5.68 7.51 3.27
CA SER A 74 -5.84 6.88 4.58
C SER A 74 -5.08 7.60 5.68
N TYR A 75 -3.82 7.96 5.44
CA TYR A 75 -3.00 8.66 6.42
C TYR A 75 -3.61 10.02 6.81
N PHE A 76 -3.98 10.84 5.83
CA PHE A 76 -4.53 12.16 6.12
C PHE A 76 -5.92 12.13 6.73
N THR A 77 -6.75 11.13 6.42
CA THR A 77 -8.02 10.91 7.13
C THR A 77 -7.78 10.66 8.61
N HIS A 78 -6.82 9.79 8.97
CA HIS A 78 -6.49 9.51 10.36
C HIS A 78 -5.85 10.71 11.09
N VAL A 79 -4.97 11.45 10.40
CA VAL A 79 -4.40 12.70 10.94
C VAL A 79 -5.50 13.73 11.22
N GLN A 80 -6.47 13.87 10.31
CA GLN A 80 -7.59 14.80 10.51
C GLN A 80 -8.41 14.44 11.75
N VAL A 81 -8.75 13.16 11.94
CA VAL A 81 -9.46 12.68 13.14
C VAL A 81 -8.69 13.01 14.42
N LEU A 82 -7.37 12.82 14.41
CA LEU A 82 -6.52 13.14 15.56
C LEU A 82 -6.43 14.65 15.85
N VAL A 83 -6.33 15.48 14.81
CA VAL A 83 -6.21 16.94 14.93
C VAL A 83 -7.53 17.55 15.40
N GLU A 84 -8.65 17.10 14.86
CA GLU A 84 -9.98 17.59 15.22
C GLU A 84 -10.44 17.07 16.59
N GLY A 85 -9.91 15.93 17.05
CA GLY A 85 -10.23 15.34 18.35
C GLY A 85 -11.65 14.76 18.43
N VAL A 86 -12.42 14.79 17.34
CA VAL A 86 -13.79 14.27 17.26
C VAL A 86 -13.77 12.82 16.78
N GLY A 87 -14.36 11.90 17.57
CA GLY A 87 -14.44 10.50 17.17
C GLY A 87 -13.11 9.74 17.24
N VAL A 88 -12.15 10.19 18.05
CA VAL A 88 -10.87 9.50 18.26
C VAL A 88 -11.11 8.17 18.98
N HIS A 89 -11.00 7.06 18.24
CA HIS A 89 -11.11 5.72 18.79
C HIS A 89 -9.82 5.32 19.52
N LYS A 90 -9.93 4.37 20.45
CA LYS A 90 -8.73 3.78 21.08
C LYS A 90 -7.87 3.12 20.00
N GLY A 91 -6.62 3.59 19.85
CA GLY A 91 -5.68 3.07 18.86
C GLY A 91 -5.51 3.92 17.59
N GLU A 92 -6.21 5.06 17.48
CA GLU A 92 -6.10 5.95 16.32
C GLU A 92 -4.67 6.48 16.07
N GLY A 93 -3.96 6.85 17.14
CA GLY A 93 -2.56 7.29 17.09
C GLY A 93 -1.63 6.22 16.47
N PRO A 94 -1.55 5.01 17.05
CA PRO A 94 -0.80 3.90 16.46
C PRO A 94 -1.18 3.58 15.02
N MET A 95 -2.47 3.60 14.69
CA MET A 95 -2.94 3.34 13.32
C MET A 95 -2.43 4.39 12.33
N THR A 96 -2.45 5.66 12.73
CA THR A 96 -1.91 6.77 11.93
C THR A 96 -0.44 6.57 11.62
N LEU A 97 0.35 6.13 12.62
CA LEU A 97 1.78 5.83 12.41
C LEU A 97 1.99 4.66 11.43
N VAL A 98 1.20 3.59 11.54
CA VAL A 98 1.25 2.45 10.61
C VAL A 98 0.94 2.91 9.18
N MET A 99 -0.10 3.72 9.00
CA MET A 99 -0.46 4.27 7.67
C MET A 99 0.64 5.17 7.12
N GLY A 100 1.28 5.98 7.96
CA GLY A 100 2.42 6.82 7.55
C GLY A 100 3.62 5.98 7.10
N LEU A 101 3.95 4.91 7.83
CA LEU A 101 5.00 3.96 7.43
C LEU A 101 4.67 3.26 6.11
N MET A 102 3.43 2.80 5.93
CA MET A 102 2.95 2.20 4.69
C MET A 102 3.05 3.17 3.50
N LEU A 103 2.70 4.44 3.71
CA LEU A 103 2.86 5.50 2.70
C LEU A 103 4.32 5.71 2.31
N ILE A 104 5.24 5.77 3.28
CA ILE A 104 6.68 5.92 3.02
C ILE A 104 7.19 4.73 2.19
N VAL A 105 6.80 3.51 2.54
CA VAL A 105 7.16 2.30 1.78
C VAL A 105 6.60 2.38 0.35
N ALA A 106 5.36 2.82 0.18
CA ALA A 106 4.75 2.97 -1.15
C ALA A 106 5.48 4.01 -2.03
N ILE A 107 5.85 5.16 -1.46
CA ILE A 107 6.63 6.20 -2.15
C ILE A 107 8.00 5.66 -2.54
N ALA A 108 8.71 4.99 -1.61
CA ALA A 108 9.99 4.38 -1.91
C ALA A 108 9.87 3.32 -3.02
N GLY A 109 8.84 2.48 -2.96
CA GLY A 109 8.50 1.48 -3.97
C GLY A 109 8.31 2.09 -5.36
N LEU A 110 7.55 3.19 -5.44
CA LEU A 110 7.30 3.95 -6.66
C LEU A 110 8.59 4.58 -7.21
N LEU A 111 9.38 5.27 -6.38
CA LEU A 111 10.63 5.90 -6.82
C LEU A 111 11.61 4.85 -7.36
N LEU A 112 11.73 3.71 -6.68
CA LEU A 112 12.55 2.59 -7.13
C LEU A 112 12.04 1.94 -8.43
N SER A 113 10.73 2.00 -8.70
CA SER A 113 10.13 1.47 -9.93
C SER A 113 10.28 2.42 -11.11
N LEU A 114 10.32 3.73 -10.87
CA LEU A 114 10.49 4.74 -11.91
C LEU A 114 11.95 4.91 -12.32
N THR A 115 12.91 4.59 -11.44
CA THR A 115 14.31 4.82 -11.77
C THR A 115 14.77 3.83 -12.86
N ARG A 116 15.05 4.37 -14.05
CA ARG A 116 15.47 3.66 -15.26
C ARG A 116 16.62 2.69 -14.98
N ARG A 117 16.69 1.59 -15.73
CA ARG A 117 17.97 0.88 -15.93
C ARG A 117 18.92 1.91 -16.55
N THR A 118 19.88 2.42 -15.78
CA THR A 118 21.16 2.81 -16.36
C THR A 118 21.71 1.51 -16.95
N ILE A 119 21.65 1.42 -18.27
CA ILE A 119 22.23 0.32 -19.05
C ILE A 119 23.74 0.39 -18.88
#